data_AF-A0A954LZ39-F1
#
_entry.id   AF-A0A954LZ39-F1
#
_cell.length_a   1.000
_cell.length_b   1.000
_cell.length_c   1.000
_cell.angle_alpha   90.00
_cell.angle_beta   90.00
_cell.angle_gamma   90.00
#
_symmetry.space_group_name_H-M   'P 1'
#
loop_
_entity.id
_entity.type
_entity.pdbx_description
1 polymer ?
#
loop_
_entity_poly.entity_id
_entity_poly.type
_entity_poly.pdbx_seq_one_letter_code
_entity_poly.pdbx_strand_id
1 'polypeptide(L)'
;MDAYQRIEHVLAEKYGASTTTRKATGDFMLSDEHAVNVKSNNVAKQNYSPNMISIKKMHKWVFEERNELSFIFVDYEVDGEDLNILKETEPIPIEQISWECLSIEAQGYGVIQRVSELIIQGLRIKCG
;
A
#
# COMPACT_ATOMS: atom_id res chain seq x y z
N MET A 1 2.43 13.39 14.30
CA MET A 1 2.20 12.27 13.39
C MET A 1 2.44 12.79 11.99
N ASP A 2 3.29 12.11 11.19
CA ASP A 2 3.53 12.57 9.82
C ASP A 2 2.30 12.32 8.92
N ALA A 3 2.29 12.86 7.70
CA ALA A 3 1.16 12.74 6.78
C ALA A 3 0.82 11.28 6.46
N TYR A 4 1.83 10.43 6.34
CA TYR A 4 1.67 9.01 6.04
C TYR A 4 0.90 8.30 7.16
N GLN A 5 1.34 8.46 8.40
CA GLN A 5 0.66 7.89 9.56
C GLN A 5 -0.77 8.43 9.73
N ARG A 6 -1.01 9.72 9.45
CA ARG A 6 -2.37 10.29 9.47
C ARG A 6 -3.28 9.58 8.46
N ILE A 7 -2.79 9.32 7.24
CA ILE A 7 -3.54 8.61 6.20
C ILE A 7 -3.83 7.16 6.62
N GLU A 8 -2.84 6.45 7.17
CA GLU A 8 -3.04 5.09 7.68
C GLU A 8 -4.17 5.04 8.73
N HIS A 9 -4.18 6.01 9.66
CA HIS A 9 -5.22 6.12 10.68
C HIS A 9 -6.61 6.39 10.09
N VAL A 10 -6.72 7.38 9.19
CA VAL A 10 -7.99 7.72 8.53
C VAL A 10 -8.55 6.51 7.78
N LEU A 11 -7.69 5.79 7.04
CA LEU A 11 -8.11 4.60 6.31
C LEU A 11 -8.49 3.45 7.24
N ALA A 12 -7.71 3.17 8.29
CA ALA A 12 -8.05 2.12 9.24
C ALA A 12 -9.43 2.39 9.87
N GLU A 13 -9.70 3.62 10.32
CA GLU A 13 -11.00 4.01 10.87
C GLU A 13 -12.13 3.85 9.84
N LYS A 14 -11.90 4.22 8.56
CA LYS A 14 -12.87 4.04 7.46
C LYS A 14 -13.33 2.59 7.34
N TYR A 15 -12.42 1.63 7.53
CA TYR A 15 -12.73 0.19 7.44
C TYR A 15 -13.04 -0.45 8.81
N GLY A 16 -13.29 0.34 9.85
CA GLY A 16 -13.63 -0.18 11.19
C GLY A 16 -12.47 -0.90 11.89
N ALA A 17 -11.24 -0.65 11.46
CA ALA A 17 -10.01 -1.23 11.98
C ALA A 17 -9.23 -0.21 12.82
N SER A 18 -8.15 -0.67 13.45
CA SER A 18 -7.14 0.20 14.07
C SER A 18 -5.79 -0.08 13.42
N THR A 19 -4.96 0.95 13.31
CA THR A 19 -3.58 0.77 12.83
C THR A 19 -2.81 -0.15 13.78
N THR A 20 -1.90 -0.93 13.22
CA THR A 20 -1.05 -1.82 14.03
C THR A 20 0.27 -1.14 14.35
N THR A 21 0.97 -1.63 15.38
CA THR A 21 2.34 -1.15 15.64
C THR A 21 3.29 -1.60 14.54
N ARG A 22 4.22 -0.72 14.16
CA ARG A 22 5.21 -0.84 13.06
C ARG A 22 5.99 -2.16 13.07
N LYS A 23 5.41 -3.28 12.58
CA LYS A 23 6.07 -4.51 12.06
C LYS A 23 5.13 -5.71 11.81
N ALA A 24 3.80 -5.57 11.92
CA ALA A 24 2.88 -6.57 11.38
C ALA A 24 2.97 -6.64 9.84
N THR A 25 2.30 -7.61 9.22
CA THR A 25 2.34 -7.85 7.77
C THR A 25 1.70 -6.70 6.96
N GLY A 26 0.78 -5.96 7.55
CA GLY A 26 0.16 -4.75 7.00
C GLY A 26 0.26 -3.54 7.94
N ASP A 27 -0.15 -2.38 7.45
CA ASP A 27 -0.29 -1.14 8.22
C ASP A 27 -1.52 -1.21 9.14
N PHE A 28 -2.59 -1.86 8.66
CA PHE A 28 -3.73 -2.31 9.47
C PHE A 28 -4.25 -3.68 9.01
N MET A 29 -5.13 -4.27 9.80
CA MET A 29 -5.71 -5.59 9.57
C MET A 29 -7.24 -5.46 9.44
N LEU A 30 -7.83 -6.10 8.43
CA LEU A 30 -9.28 -6.23 8.29
C LEU A 30 -9.83 -7.46 9.02
N SER A 31 -8.98 -8.48 9.16
CA SER A 31 -9.20 -9.69 9.95
C SER A 31 -7.85 -10.26 10.39
N ASP A 32 -7.85 -11.32 11.20
CA ASP A 32 -6.61 -11.99 11.62
C ASP A 32 -5.77 -12.51 10.43
N GLU A 33 -6.42 -12.78 9.29
CA GLU A 33 -5.83 -13.36 8.08
C GLU A 33 -5.80 -12.37 6.91
N HIS A 34 -6.21 -11.10 7.09
CA HIS A 34 -6.28 -10.09 6.02
C HIS A 34 -5.51 -8.82 6.38
N ALA A 35 -4.31 -8.69 5.82
CA ALA A 35 -3.44 -7.53 5.99
C ALA A 35 -3.64 -6.50 4.88
N VAL A 36 -3.62 -5.21 5.25
CA VAL A 36 -3.70 -4.10 4.29
C VAL A 36 -2.49 -3.18 4.43
N ASN A 37 -1.82 -2.88 3.31
CA ASN A 37 -0.77 -1.86 3.25
C ASN A 37 -1.24 -0.62 2.49
N VAL A 38 -0.91 0.56 2.99
CA VAL A 38 -1.25 1.86 2.41
C VAL A 38 -0.05 2.40 1.62
N LYS A 39 -0.30 2.85 0.39
CA LYS A 39 0.68 3.50 -0.48
C LYS A 39 0.20 4.89 -0.83
N SER A 40 0.63 5.86 -0.03
CA SER A 40 0.30 7.27 -0.22
C SER A 40 1.29 7.97 -1.16
N ASN A 41 0.76 8.88 -1.97
CA ASN A 41 1.48 9.65 -2.94
C ASN A 41 1.13 11.13 -2.82
N ASN A 42 2.14 11.97 -2.56
CA ASN A 42 1.93 13.41 -2.49
C ASN A 42 1.99 14.01 -3.90
N VAL A 43 0.84 14.39 -4.46
CA VAL A 43 0.73 14.85 -5.86
C VAL A 43 1.50 16.15 -6.10
N ALA A 44 1.66 16.99 -5.08
CA ALA A 44 2.41 18.24 -5.19
C ALA A 44 3.94 18.02 -5.24
N LYS A 45 4.42 16.86 -4.75
CA LYS A 45 5.85 16.50 -4.73
C LYS A 45 6.22 15.43 -5.74
N GLN A 46 5.25 14.79 -6.40
CA GLN A 46 5.44 13.62 -7.28
C GLN A 46 6.33 12.53 -6.64
N ASN A 47 6.24 12.39 -5.32
CA ASN A 47 7.13 11.51 -4.57
C ASN A 47 6.41 10.20 -4.23
N TYR A 48 6.34 9.31 -5.21
CA TYR A 48 5.82 7.97 -5.01
C TYR A 48 6.87 7.07 -4.36
N SER A 49 6.51 6.42 -3.25
CA SER A 49 7.36 5.38 -2.65
C SER A 49 7.32 4.11 -3.50
N PRO A 50 8.40 3.72 -4.20
CA PRO A 50 8.38 2.56 -5.08
C PRO A 50 8.18 1.26 -4.29
N ASN A 51 8.59 1.22 -3.02
CA ASN A 51 8.56 0.04 -2.17
C ASN A 51 7.15 -0.37 -1.76
N MET A 52 6.71 -1.55 -2.21
CA MET A 52 5.42 -2.13 -1.83
C MET A 52 5.53 -3.02 -0.59
N ILE A 53 6.30 -4.11 -0.66
CA ILE A 53 6.43 -5.08 0.43
C ILE A 53 7.74 -5.87 0.30
N SER A 54 8.32 -6.29 1.43
CA SER A 54 9.43 -7.26 1.42
C SER A 54 8.98 -8.59 0.86
N ILE A 55 9.78 -9.20 -0.02
CA ILE A 55 9.49 -10.52 -0.61
C ILE A 55 9.35 -11.57 0.47
N LYS A 56 10.24 -11.56 1.47
CA LYS A 56 10.18 -12.50 2.59
C LYS A 56 8.86 -12.42 3.36
N LYS A 57 8.36 -11.21 3.61
CA LYS A 57 7.08 -11.01 4.29
C LYS A 57 5.91 -11.48 3.45
N MET A 58 5.90 -11.08 2.17
CA MET A 58 4.86 -11.46 1.22
C MET A 58 4.82 -12.99 1.05
N HIS A 59 5.96 -13.63 0.83
CA HIS A 59 6.06 -15.08 0.69
C HIS A 59 5.51 -15.82 1.91
N LYS A 60 5.95 -15.45 3.12
CA LYS A 60 5.47 -16.08 4.35
C LYS A 60 3.95 -15.92 4.50
N TRP A 61 3.43 -14.70 4.35
CA TRP A 61 2.03 -14.41 4.60
C TRP A 61 1.08 -14.97 3.54
N VAL A 62 1.34 -14.66 2.28
CA VAL A 62 0.44 -15.00 1.17
C VAL A 62 0.63 -16.46 0.73
N PHE A 63 1.89 -16.91 0.62
CA PHE A 63 2.18 -18.23 0.05
C PHE A 63 2.30 -19.34 1.10
N GLU A 64 2.96 -19.12 2.23
CA GLU A 64 3.10 -20.16 3.27
C GLU A 64 1.86 -20.23 4.17
N GLU A 65 1.40 -19.08 4.67
CA GLU A 65 0.27 -18.99 5.61
C GLU A 65 -1.11 -18.94 4.94
N ARG A 66 -1.16 -18.70 3.62
CA ARG A 66 -2.41 -18.60 2.82
C ARG A 66 -3.33 -17.45 3.25
N ASN A 67 -2.74 -16.39 3.79
CA ASN A 67 -3.46 -15.19 4.22
C ASN A 67 -3.61 -14.18 3.08
N GLU A 68 -4.58 -13.28 3.22
CA GLU A 68 -4.88 -12.23 2.25
C GLU A 68 -3.99 -11.00 2.48
N LEU A 69 -3.53 -10.41 1.37
CA LEU A 69 -2.75 -9.17 1.37
C LEU A 69 -3.33 -8.20 0.34
N SER A 70 -3.75 -7.03 0.80
CA SER A 70 -4.25 -5.96 -0.07
C SER A 70 -3.47 -4.67 0.06
N PHE A 71 -3.55 -3.83 -0.97
CA PHE A 71 -2.98 -2.50 -1.01
C PHE A 71 -4.07 -1.44 -1.23
N ILE A 72 -4.00 -0.33 -0.51
CA ILE A 72 -4.77 0.87 -0.79
C ILE A 72 -3.81 1.93 -1.31
N PHE A 73 -4.09 2.49 -2.48
CA PHE A 73 -3.31 3.58 -3.06
C PHE A 73 -4.03 4.91 -2.80
N VAL A 74 -3.31 5.90 -2.29
CA VAL A 74 -3.88 7.19 -1.91
C VAL A 74 -3.10 8.31 -2.56
N ASP A 75 -3.77 9.15 -3.34
CA ASP A 75 -3.23 10.43 -3.78
C ASP A 75 -3.70 11.51 -2.80
N TYR A 76 -2.75 12.28 -2.29
CA TYR A 76 -3.02 13.34 -1.30
C TYR A 76 -2.20 14.58 -1.58
N GLU A 77 -2.63 15.69 -0.99
CA GLU A 77 -1.86 16.93 -0.92
C GLU A 77 -1.81 17.44 0.53
N VAL A 78 -0.87 18.35 0.79
CA VAL A 78 -0.75 19.02 2.08
C VAL A 78 -0.76 20.52 1.83
N ASP A 79 -1.73 21.20 2.40
CA ASP A 79 -1.82 22.67 2.39
C ASP A 79 -1.67 23.18 3.83
N GLY A 80 -0.49 23.72 4.14
CA GLY A 80 -0.14 24.07 5.52
C GLY A 80 -0.15 22.84 6.46
N GLU A 81 -1.10 22.80 7.39
CA GLU A 81 -1.30 21.68 8.33
C GLU A 81 -2.41 20.70 7.86
N ASP A 82 -3.18 21.10 6.85
CA ASP A 82 -4.31 20.34 6.33
C ASP A 82 -3.82 19.24 5.39
N LEU A 83 -4.37 18.04 5.59
CA LEU A 83 -4.11 16.86 4.77
C LEU A 83 -5.38 16.55 3.99
N ASN A 84 -5.30 16.67 2.67
CA ASN A 84 -6.43 16.43 1.78
C ASN A 84 -6.20 15.14 1.00
N ILE A 85 -7.03 14.12 1.22
CA ILE A 85 -7.08 12.93 0.38
C ILE A 85 -7.85 13.29 -0.89
N LEU A 86 -7.20 13.21 -2.04
CA LEU A 86 -7.77 13.55 -3.34
C LEU A 86 -8.42 12.35 -4.01
N LYS A 87 -7.77 11.19 -3.89
CA LYS A 87 -8.22 9.92 -4.46
C LYS A 87 -7.69 8.77 -3.63
N GLU A 88 -8.51 7.74 -3.49
CA GLU A 88 -8.11 6.47 -2.91
C GLU A 88 -8.72 5.31 -3.66
N THR A 89 -8.12 4.13 -3.55
CA THR A 89 -8.70 2.89 -4.07
C THR A 89 -9.42 2.13 -2.95
N GLU A 90 -10.31 1.22 -3.33
CA GLU A 90 -10.67 0.10 -2.43
C GLU A 90 -9.44 -0.80 -2.18
N PRO A 91 -9.46 -1.71 -1.19
CA PRO A 91 -8.37 -2.64 -0.96
C PRO A 91 -8.17 -3.56 -2.17
N ILE A 92 -6.98 -3.51 -2.77
CA ILE A 92 -6.63 -4.27 -3.97
C ILE A 92 -5.78 -5.48 -3.58
N PRO A 93 -6.26 -6.72 -3.75
CA PRO A 93 -5.45 -7.91 -3.51
C PRO A 93 -4.16 -7.89 -4.35
N ILE A 94 -3.05 -8.32 -3.76
CA ILE A 94 -1.74 -8.33 -4.45
C ILE A 94 -1.78 -9.13 -5.76
N GLU A 95 -2.59 -10.18 -5.82
CA GLU A 95 -2.78 -11.06 -6.97
C GLU A 95 -3.45 -10.34 -8.16
N GLN A 96 -4.14 -9.23 -7.91
CA GLN A 96 -4.77 -8.42 -8.96
C GLN A 96 -3.81 -7.39 -9.56
N ILE A 97 -2.65 -7.16 -8.95
CA ILE A 97 -1.64 -6.21 -9.42
C ILE A 97 -0.74 -6.93 -10.43
N SER A 98 -0.65 -6.40 -11.65
CA SER A 98 0.13 -7.06 -12.72
C SER A 98 1.62 -6.98 -12.45
N TRP A 99 2.33 -8.10 -12.66
CA TRP A 99 3.79 -8.14 -12.65
C TRP A 99 4.44 -7.23 -13.70
N GLU A 100 3.70 -6.79 -14.74
CA GLU A 100 4.21 -5.82 -15.71
C GLU A 100 4.55 -4.44 -15.09
N CYS A 101 3.94 -4.10 -13.95
CA CYS A 101 4.22 -2.86 -13.23
C CYS A 101 5.11 -3.06 -11.99
N LEU A 102 5.58 -4.29 -11.75
CA LEU A 102 6.35 -4.66 -10.58
C LEU A 102 7.75 -5.13 -10.95
N SER A 103 8.71 -4.86 -10.07
CA SER A 103 10.03 -5.48 -10.10
C SER A 103 10.41 -6.02 -8.72
N ILE A 104 11.40 -6.91 -8.71
CA ILE A 104 12.08 -7.34 -7.51
C ILE A 104 13.43 -6.65 -7.48
N GLU A 105 13.60 -5.73 -6.54
CA GLU A 105 14.87 -5.01 -6.37
C GLU A 105 15.70 -5.60 -5.24
N ALA A 106 17.03 -5.64 -5.44
CA ALA A 106 18.01 -6.23 -4.53
C ALA A 106 18.31 -5.33 -3.31
N GLN A 107 17.27 -4.90 -2.60
CA GLN A 107 17.39 -4.22 -1.30
C GLN A 107 17.21 -5.25 -0.17
N GLY A 108 18.28 -5.58 0.56
CA GLY A 108 18.24 -6.58 1.63
C GLY A 108 17.86 -7.98 1.10
N TYR A 109 16.80 -8.59 1.64
CA TYR A 109 16.25 -9.87 1.16
C TYR A 109 15.36 -9.74 -0.10
N GLY A 110 15.33 -8.58 -0.71
CA GLY A 110 14.50 -8.27 -1.86
C GLY A 110 13.17 -7.61 -1.48
N VAL A 111 12.79 -6.63 -2.27
CA VAL A 111 11.56 -5.84 -2.10
C VAL A 111 10.82 -5.81 -3.42
N ILE A 112 9.50 -6.04 -3.37
CA ILE A 112 8.62 -5.79 -4.51
C ILE A 112 8.47 -4.28 -4.63
N GLN A 113 8.86 -3.74 -5.78
CA GLN A 113 8.72 -2.33 -6.11
C GLN A 113 7.76 -2.13 -7.27
N ARG A 114 7.04 -1.01 -7.27
CA ARG A 114 6.33 -0.52 -8.44
C ARG A 114 7.30 0.28 -9.32
N VAL A 115 7.42 -0.11 -10.59
CA VAL A 115 8.36 0.50 -11.55
C VAL A 115 7.68 1.32 -12.66
N SER A 116 6.35 1.25 -12.77
CA SER A 116 5.56 1.99 -13.76
C SER A 116 4.16 2.34 -13.23
N GLU A 117 3.27 2.87 -14.08
CA GLU A 117 1.87 3.08 -13.72
C GLU A 117 1.22 1.78 -13.22
N LEU A 118 0.38 1.88 -12.21
CA LEU A 118 -0.25 0.72 -11.59
C LEU A 118 -1.17 0.01 -12.60
N ILE A 119 -1.02 -1.29 -12.76
CA ILE A 119 -1.86 -2.11 -13.63
C ILE A 119 -2.62 -3.10 -12.76
N ILE A 120 -3.95 -3.00 -12.76
CA ILE A 120 -4.84 -3.85 -11.94
C ILE A 120 -5.79 -4.60 -12.87
N GLN A 121 -5.78 -5.93 -12.82
CA GLN A 121 -6.60 -6.77 -13.70
C GLN A 121 -6.48 -6.40 -15.21
N GLY A 122 -5.29 -5.95 -15.64
CA GLY A 122 -5.03 -5.51 -17.01
C GLY A 122 -5.46 -4.06 -17.33
N LEU A 123 -6.06 -3.33 -16.39
CA LEU A 123 -6.40 -1.92 -16.52
C LEU A 123 -5.29 -1.02 -15.94
N ARG A 124 -4.85 -0.04 -16.72
CA ARG A 124 -3.90 0.98 -16.25
C ARG A 124 -4.61 2.03 -15.40
N ILE A 125 -4.15 2.19 -14.16
CA ILE A 125 -4.61 3.23 -13.26
C ILE A 125 -3.52 4.28 -13.11
N LYS A 126 -3.87 5.52 -13.47
CA LYS A 126 -3.09 6.69 -13.09
C LYS A 126 -3.31 6.96 -11.61
N CYS A 127 -2.29 6.64 -10.82
CA CYS A 127 -2.05 7.27 -9.52
C CYS A 127 -1.22 8.53 -9.83
N GLY A 128 -1.66 9.68 -9.32
CA GLY A 128 -1.19 11.02 -9.70
C GLY A 128 0.25 11.34 -9.35
#